data_AF-A0A7L1YZV6-F1
#
_entry.id   AF-A0A7L1YZV6-F1
#
_cell.length_a   1.000
_cell.length_b   1.000
_cell.length_c   1.000
_cell.angle_alpha   90.00
_cell.angle_beta   90.00
_cell.angle_gamma   90.00
#
_symmetry.space_group_name_H-M   'P 1'
#
loop_
_entity.id
_entity.type
_entity.pdbx_description
1 polymer ?
#
loop_
_entity_poly.entity_id
_entity_poly.type
_entity_poly.pdbx_seq_one_letter_code
_entity_poly.pdbx_strand_id
1 'polypeptide(L)' 'QPGTMIEWGNNWARAIKYRQENQEAGGGVFSQIGELYVVHHLWAYRDLQSREETRNAAWRKRGWDENVYYT' A
#
# COMPACT_ATOMS: atom_id res chain seq x y z
N GLN A 1 -13.73 -4.62 -3.61
CA GLN A 1 -14.99 -5.36 -3.89
C GLN A 1 -14.73 -6.38 -4.99
N PRO A 2 -15.52 -7.46 -5.11
CA PRO A 2 -15.45 -8.32 -6.30
C PRO A 2 -15.60 -7.49 -7.59
N GLY A 3 -14.74 -7.74 -8.57
CA GLY A 3 -14.72 -7.00 -9.84
C GLY A 3 -13.88 -5.70 -9.86
N THR A 4 -13.38 -5.21 -8.72
CA THR A 4 -12.63 -3.93 -8.66
C THR A 4 -11.10 -4.08 -8.65
N MET A 5 -10.57 -5.26 -8.99
CA MET A 5 -9.13 -5.56 -8.84
C MET A 5 -8.23 -4.70 -9.75
N ILE A 6 -8.66 -4.44 -10.99
CA ILE A 6 -7.91 -3.58 -11.92
C ILE A 6 -7.89 -2.14 -11.40
N GLU A 7 -9.03 -1.66 -10.91
CA GLU A 7 -9.19 -0.31 -10.36
C GLU A 7 -8.36 -0.15 -9.08
N TRP A 8 -8.39 -1.16 -8.20
CA TRP A 8 -7.53 -1.24 -7.03
C TRP A 8 -6.04 -1.20 -7.41
N GLY A 9 -5.61 -1.99 -8.41
CA GLY A 9 -4.22 -2.01 -8.88
C GLY A 9 -3.77 -0.64 -9.39
N ASN A 10 -4.62 0.06 -10.14
CA ASN A 10 -4.35 1.42 -10.63
C ASN A 10 -4.26 2.44 -9.48
N ASN A 11 -5.15 2.36 -8.49
CA ASN A 11 -5.12 3.24 -7.31
C ASN A 11 -3.87 2.97 -6.47
N TRP A 12 -3.54 1.69 -6.24
CA TRP A 12 -2.35 1.26 -5.52
C TRP A 12 -1.05 1.69 -6.20
N ALA A 13 -0.97 1.59 -7.54
CA ALA A 13 0.19 2.05 -8.31
C ALA A 13 0.43 3.57 -8.23
N ARG A 14 -0.62 4.36 -7.96
CA ARG A 14 -0.46 5.80 -7.67
C ARG A 14 -0.08 6.03 -6.21
N ALA A 15 -0.76 5.35 -5.28
CA ALA A 15 -0.48 5.45 -3.85
C ALA A 15 0.96 5.06 -3.49
N ILE A 16 1.48 3.98 -4.09
CA ILE A 16 2.80 3.43 -3.79
C ILE A 16 3.94 4.43 -4.09
N LYS A 17 3.77 5.34 -5.04
CA LYS A 17 4.76 6.38 -5.36
C LYS A 17 5.04 7.29 -4.16
N TYR A 18 3.99 7.65 -3.41
CA TYR A 18 4.14 8.48 -2.20
C TYR A 18 4.89 7.76 -1.06
N ARG A 19 4.78 6.42 -1.02
CA ARG A 19 5.55 5.58 -0.08
C ARG A 19 6.97 5.28 -0.54
N GLN A 20 7.23 5.21 -1.85
CA GLN A 20 8.60 5.02 -2.37
C GLN A 20 9.54 6.16 -1.95
N GLU A 21 9.01 7.37 -1.77
CA GLU A 21 9.78 8.50 -1.22
C GLU A 21 10.28 8.25 0.22
N ASN A 22 9.64 7.36 0.99
CA ASN A 22 10.12 6.96 2.31
C ASN A 22 11.16 5.82 2.23
N GLN A 23 11.56 5.41 1.01
CA GLN A 23 12.47 4.29 0.75
C GLN A 23 12.00 2.97 1.39
N GLU A 24 10.68 2.80 1.51
CA GLU A 24 10.07 1.58 2.04
C GLU A 24 10.27 0.43 1.05
N ALA A 25 11.01 -0.60 1.46
CA ALA A 25 11.09 -1.86 0.73
C ALA A 25 9.80 -2.66 1.00
N GLY A 26 8.91 -2.74 0.01
CA GLY A 26 7.65 -3.43 0.15
C GLY A 26 7.14 -4.02 -1.15
N GLY A 27 6.26 -5.02 -1.03
CA GLY A 27 5.63 -5.71 -2.14
C GLY A 27 4.14 -5.90 -1.88
N GLY A 28 3.35 -5.84 -2.94
CA GLY A 28 1.93 -6.18 -2.94
C GLY A 28 1.67 -7.34 -3.90
N VAL A 29 0.89 -8.33 -3.47
CA VAL A 29 0.44 -9.46 -4.29
C VAL A 29 -1.07 -9.64 -4.15
N PHE A 30 -1.70 -10.15 -5.19
CA PHE A 30 -3.13 -10.46 -5.19
C PHE A 30 -3.34 -11.95 -5.46
N SER A 31 -4.33 -12.53 -4.78
CA SER A 31 -4.67 -13.96 -4.96
C SER A 31 -5.34 -14.19 -6.30
N GLN A 32 -4.74 -15.05 -7.13
CA GLN A 32 -5.36 -15.56 -8.37
C GLN A 32 -5.97 -16.97 -8.21
N ILE A 33 -5.54 -17.73 -7.20
CA ILE A 33 -5.98 -19.09 -6.91
C ILE A 33 -6.24 -19.18 -5.40
N GLY A 34 -7.34 -19.82 -5.00
CA GLY A 34 -7.77 -19.92 -3.60
C GLY A 34 -8.79 -18.84 -3.23
N GLU A 35 -8.59 -18.16 -2.10
CA GLU A 35 -9.47 -17.05 -1.68
C GLU A 35 -9.24 -15.84 -2.60
N LEU A 36 -10.20 -15.60 -3.48
CA LEU A 36 -10.14 -14.54 -4.48
C LEU A 36 -10.48 -13.18 -3.87
N TYR A 37 -10.06 -12.13 -4.58
CA TYR A 37 -10.27 -10.72 -4.19
C TYR A 37 -9.54 -10.30 -2.92
N VAL A 38 -8.54 -11.08 -2.49
CA VAL A 38 -7.65 -10.73 -1.37
C VAL A 38 -6.35 -10.11 -1.90
N VAL A 39 -5.94 -9.02 -1.26
CA VAL A 39 -4.65 -8.36 -1.47
C VAL A 39 -3.79 -8.55 -0.23
N HIS A 40 -2.55 -8.97 -0.45
CA HIS A 40 -1.53 -9.05 0.59
C HIS A 40 -0.47 -7.99 0.33
N HIS A 41 -0.07 -7.25 1.36
CA HIS A 41 1.07 -6.35 1.31
C HIS A 41 2.09 -6.69 2.40
N LEU A 42 3.36 -6.57 2.06
CA LEU A 42 4.46 -6.86 2.97
C LEU A 42 5.45 -5.69 2.92
N TRP A 43 5.89 -5.27 4.10
CA TRP A 43 6.75 -4.11 4.29
C TRP A 43 7.91 -4.49 5.19
N ALA A 44 9.13 -4.26 4.72
CA ALA A 44 10.33 -4.46 5.50
C ALA A 44 10.74 -3.15 6.18
N TYR A 45 10.94 -3.23 7.50
CA TYR A 45 11.46 -2.14 8.33
C TYR A 45 12.61 -2.68 9.16
N ARG A 46 13.57 -1.82 9.52
CA ARG A 46 14.70 -2.20 10.37
C ARG A 46 14.25 -2.62 11.78
N ASP A 47 13.32 -1.86 12.34
CA ASP A 47 12.77 -2.05 13.68
C ASP A 47 11.38 -1.40 13.79
N LEU A 48 10.73 -1.58 14.93
CA LEU A 48 9.36 -1.09 15.16
C LEU A 48 9.28 0.44 15.26
N GLN A 49 10.35 1.10 15.71
CA GLN A 49 10.41 2.55 15.80
C GLN A 49 10.48 3.17 14.40
N SER A 50 11.39 2.66 13.56
CA SER A 50 11.50 3.04 12.14
C SER A 50 10.17 2.84 11.42
N ARG A 51 9.47 1.72 11.69
CA ARG A 51 8.13 1.47 11.14
C ARG A 51 7.12 2.55 11.55
N GLU A 52 7.11 2.96 12.81
CA GLU A 52 6.20 4.01 13.30
C GLU A 52 6.49 5.36 12.62
N GLU A 53 7.74 5.78 12.64
CA GLU A 53 8.19 7.06 12.05
C GLU A 53 7.86 7.12 10.55
N THR A 54 8.20 6.06 9.81
CA THR A 54 7.93 5.97 8.37
C THR A 54 6.44 5.97 8.06
N ARG A 55 5.62 5.21 8.82
CA ARG A 55 4.16 5.20 8.60
C ARG A 55 3.53 6.56 8.91
N ASN A 56 3.97 7.24 9.97
CA ASN A 56 3.49 8.57 10.32
C ASN A 56 3.88 9.60 9.26
N ALA A 57 5.10 9.49 8.70
CA ALA A 57 5.53 10.33 7.58
C ALA A 57 4.67 10.12 6.33
N ALA A 58 4.34 8.86 5.99
CA ALA A 58 3.45 8.54 4.87
C ALA A 58 2.06 9.18 5.03
N TRP A 59 1.46 9.10 6.23
CA TRP A 59 0.14 9.67 6.53
C TRP A 59 0.09 11.20 6.45
N ARG A 60 1.23 11.89 6.61
CA ARG A 60 1.31 13.35 6.52
C ARG A 60 1.48 13.87 5.08
N LYS A 61 1.67 12.98 4.10
CA LYS A 61 1.81 13.38 2.70
C LYS A 61 0.44 13.60 2.06
N ARG A 62 0.22 14.81 1.53
CA ARG A 62 -0.97 15.14 0.73
C ARG A 62 -1.08 14.17 -0.44
N GLY A 63 -2.25 13.55 -0.59
CA GLY A 63 -2.56 12.63 -1.68
C GLY A 63 -2.36 11.16 -1.31
N TRP A 64 -1.71 10.82 -0.19
CA TRP A 64 -1.73 9.44 0.30
C TRP A 64 -3.14 9.06 0.75
N ASP A 65 -3.72 9.88 1.62
CA ASP A 65 -5.08 9.76 2.15
C ASP A 65 -6.15 9.64 1.05
N GLU A 66 -6.08 10.48 0.03
CA GLU A 66 -7.01 10.47 -1.12
C GLU A 66 -6.97 9.15 -1.91
N ASN A 67 -5.81 8.51 -2.00
CA ASN A 67 -5.62 7.29 -2.79
C ASN A 67 -5.86 5.98 -2.01
N VAL A 68 -5.87 6.01 -0.67
CA VAL A 68 -6.17 4.83 0.17
C VAL A 68 -7.54 4.87 0.87
N TYR A 69 -8.28 5.99 0.82
CA TYR A 69 -9.58 6.10 1.50
C TYR A 69 -10.64 5.09 0.99
N TYR A 70 -10.51 4.65 -0.27
CA TYR A 70 -11.46 3.73 -0.92
C TYR A 70 -10.86 2.34 -1.22
N THR A 71 -9.68 2.02 -0.69
CA THR A 71 -9.02 0.70 -0.87
C THR A 71 -9.20 -0.21 0.32
#